data_AF-A0A239KUQ8-F1
#
_entry.id   AF-A0A239KUQ8-F1
#
_cell.length_a   1.000
_cell.length_b   1.000
_cell.length_c   1.000
_cell.angle_alpha   90.00
_cell.angle_beta   90.00
_cell.angle_gamma   90.00
#
_symmetry.space_group_name_H-M   'P 1'
#
loop_
_entity.id
_entity.type
_entity.pdbx_description
1 polymer ?
#
loop_
_entity_poly.entity_id
_entity_poly.type
_entity_poly.pdbx_seq_one_letter_code
_entity_poly.pdbx_strand_id
1 'polypeptide(L)'
;MQAPNPPLLGFRALQAIMDLRAAAGRQPQAAIRGIVAHLPPSDSERGADARALSRVILRQGCRLETADDLPLRDALLLTATQPERDLRAFACATAVLLADRLQDGLGHDDLGSYWDAFRTVYFAMEPADRAAIVQGFLAGSAIGRVRCADLPPPEMRVTLGLDALRRDLIGLSRTEATALAEAVERTLPGNGAEPALRHLHALLAGISVEPLTGDSPLFPPLLALASYSETPLLAAATALLLSEALMTGDDEGWFGITLWSEMAPVWLALPETEGRAILGGLRHLYETDPHWVPMPQIHASPENAGRLPLLPVLDASYQPRRPDGAGRRPRL
;
A
#
# COMPACT_ATOMS: atom_id res chain seq x y z
N MET A 1 -3.13 -21.72 27.81
CA MET A 1 -3.01 -21.96 26.35
C MET A 1 -1.90 -21.09 25.83
N GLN A 2 -0.87 -21.65 25.19
CA GLN A 2 0.08 -20.84 24.42
C GLN A 2 -0.67 -20.24 23.22
N ALA A 3 -0.47 -18.96 22.96
CA ALA A 3 -0.99 -18.35 21.74
C ALA A 3 -0.37 -19.09 20.53
N PRO A 4 -1.15 -19.44 19.50
CA PRO A 4 -0.61 -20.06 18.30
C PRO A 4 0.47 -19.16 17.69
N ASN A 5 1.53 -19.76 17.15
CA ASN A 5 2.59 -19.02 16.47
C ASN A 5 1.97 -18.20 15.32
N PRO A 6 2.34 -16.92 15.15
CA PRO A 6 1.81 -16.11 14.06
C PRO A 6 2.19 -16.72 12.70
N PRO A 7 1.29 -16.66 11.70
CA PRO A 7 1.59 -17.18 10.38
C PRO A 7 2.77 -16.43 9.75
N LEU A 8 3.49 -17.12 8.87
CA LEU A 8 4.44 -16.47 7.96
C LEU A 8 3.63 -15.61 6.97
N LEU A 9 3.83 -14.29 7.03
CA LEU A 9 3.18 -13.35 6.13
C LEU A 9 4.26 -12.69 5.25
N GLY A 10 4.06 -12.77 3.94
CA GLY A 10 4.85 -12.00 2.99
C GLY A 10 4.47 -10.52 2.99
N PHE A 11 5.31 -9.70 2.36
CA PHE A 11 5.08 -8.26 2.21
C PHE A 11 3.65 -7.94 1.76
N ARG A 12 3.13 -8.61 0.72
CA ARG A 12 1.79 -8.34 0.19
C ARG A 12 0.67 -8.59 1.20
N ALA A 13 0.76 -9.66 1.97
CA ALA A 13 -0.24 -9.95 2.99
C ALA A 13 -0.20 -8.90 4.11
N LEU A 14 1.01 -8.52 4.55
CA LEU A 14 1.20 -7.47 5.55
C LEU A 14 0.69 -6.11 5.06
N GLN A 15 1.01 -5.74 3.82
CA GLN A 15 0.52 -4.51 3.20
C GLN A 15 -1.00 -4.52 3.08
N ALA A 16 -1.60 -5.60 2.58
CA ALA A 16 -3.05 -5.74 2.47
C ALA A 16 -3.74 -5.62 3.84
N ILE A 17 -3.22 -6.26 4.89
CA ILE A 17 -3.74 -6.12 6.26
C ILE A 17 -3.72 -4.65 6.70
N MET A 18 -2.62 -3.94 6.40
CA MET A 18 -2.49 -2.54 6.80
C MET A 18 -3.44 -1.62 6.05
N ASP A 19 -3.65 -1.89 4.77
CA ASP A 19 -4.60 -1.16 3.93
C ASP A 19 -6.04 -1.38 4.39
N LEU A 20 -6.40 -2.64 4.69
CA LEU A 20 -7.72 -3.02 5.20
C LEU A 20 -7.99 -2.38 6.57
N ARG A 21 -6.98 -2.36 7.46
CA ARG A 21 -7.09 -1.68 8.76
C ARG A 21 -7.32 -0.19 8.60
N ALA A 22 -6.62 0.46 7.68
CA ALA A 22 -6.84 1.88 7.39
C ALA A 22 -8.23 2.11 6.79
N ALA A 23 -8.67 1.27 5.85
CA ALA A 23 -10.01 1.32 5.28
C ALA A 23 -11.12 1.20 6.34
N ALA A 24 -10.97 0.28 7.30
CA ALA A 24 -11.88 0.14 8.43
C ALA A 24 -11.81 1.35 9.38
N GLY A 25 -10.59 1.83 9.69
CA GLY A 25 -10.35 2.94 10.62
C GLY A 25 -10.84 4.30 10.12
N ARG A 26 -10.95 4.50 8.81
CA ARG A 26 -11.49 5.73 8.19
C ARG A 26 -13.01 5.85 8.30
N GLN A 27 -13.71 4.75 8.54
CA GLN A 27 -15.17 4.76 8.49
C GLN A 27 -15.73 5.61 9.65
N PRO A 28 -16.80 6.38 9.40
CA PRO A 28 -17.37 7.25 10.42
C PRO A 28 -17.90 6.42 11.59
N GLN A 29 -17.95 7.02 12.78
CA GLN A 29 -18.54 6.39 13.97
C GLN A 29 -19.99 5.92 13.77
N ALA A 30 -20.72 6.51 12.81
CA ALA A 30 -22.05 6.04 12.42
C ALA A 30 -22.02 4.63 11.81
N ALA A 31 -21.03 4.31 10.98
CA ALA A 31 -20.86 2.98 10.38
C ALA A 31 -20.51 1.93 11.45
N ILE A 32 -19.62 2.28 12.39
CA ILE A 32 -19.29 1.43 13.56
C ILE A 32 -20.56 1.16 14.38
N ARG A 33 -21.37 2.20 14.65
CA ARG A 33 -22.66 2.04 15.34
C ARG A 33 -23.64 1.17 14.54
N GLY A 34 -23.64 1.28 13.21
CA GLY A 34 -24.46 0.45 12.32
C GLY A 34 -24.13 -1.03 12.46
N ILE A 35 -22.84 -1.39 12.49
CA ILE A 35 -22.39 -2.78 12.70
C ILE A 35 -22.88 -3.29 14.05
N VAL A 36 -22.60 -2.57 15.14
CA VAL A 36 -22.93 -3.05 16.49
C VAL A 36 -24.43 -3.03 16.79
N ALA A 37 -25.24 -2.31 16.01
CA ALA A 37 -26.70 -2.36 16.11
C ALA A 37 -27.28 -3.74 15.74
N HIS A 38 -26.48 -4.61 15.12
CA HIS A 38 -26.85 -6.00 14.86
C HIS A 38 -26.59 -6.93 16.06
N LEU A 39 -25.96 -6.45 17.14
CA LEU A 39 -25.66 -7.25 18.31
C LEU A 39 -26.88 -7.38 19.23
N PRO A 40 -27.16 -8.57 19.77
CA PRO A 40 -28.11 -8.73 20.87
C PRO A 40 -27.72 -7.86 22.08
N PRO A 41 -28.69 -7.29 22.83
CA PRO A 41 -28.39 -6.49 24.03
C PRO A 41 -27.51 -7.23 25.05
N SER A 42 -27.71 -8.54 25.21
CA SER A 42 -26.91 -9.38 26.12
C SER A 42 -25.43 -9.46 25.76
N ASP A 43 -25.09 -9.37 24.47
CA ASP A 43 -23.70 -9.41 24.02
C ASP A 43 -23.04 -8.03 24.19
N SER A 44 -23.82 -6.96 24.01
CA SER A 44 -23.37 -5.61 24.34
C SER A 44 -23.04 -5.45 25.82
N GLU A 45 -23.87 -6.02 26.71
CA GLU A 45 -23.62 -6.05 28.15
C GLU A 45 -22.36 -6.85 28.52
N ARG A 46 -22.01 -7.86 27.72
CA ARG A 46 -20.76 -8.64 27.87
C ARG A 46 -19.54 -7.97 27.25
N GLY A 47 -19.70 -6.77 26.68
CA GLY A 47 -18.61 -5.96 26.15
C GLY A 47 -18.42 -6.04 24.64
N ALA A 48 -19.28 -6.74 23.89
CA ALA A 48 -19.29 -6.66 22.43
C ALA A 48 -20.02 -5.37 22.01
N ASP A 49 -19.27 -4.26 21.93
CA ASP A 49 -19.81 -2.94 21.63
C ASP A 49 -18.95 -2.16 20.63
N ALA A 50 -19.29 -0.88 20.40
CA ALA A 50 -18.53 0.00 19.51
C ALA A 50 -17.07 0.20 19.97
N ARG A 51 -16.78 0.14 21.27
CA ARG A 51 -15.43 0.24 21.82
C ARG A 51 -14.65 -1.04 21.55
N ALA A 52 -15.29 -2.21 21.63
CA ALA A 52 -14.67 -3.47 21.29
C ALA A 52 -14.34 -3.54 19.79
N LEU A 53 -15.25 -3.13 18.89
CA LEU A 53 -14.92 -3.04 17.46
C LEU A 53 -13.78 -2.04 17.19
N SER A 54 -13.80 -0.88 17.86
CA SER A 54 -12.70 0.09 17.76
C SER A 54 -11.37 -0.47 18.26
N ARG A 55 -11.38 -1.28 19.34
CA ARG A 55 -10.20 -2.00 19.84
C ARG A 55 -9.69 -2.99 18.78
N VAL A 56 -10.57 -3.79 18.17
CA VAL A 56 -10.21 -4.75 17.11
C VAL A 56 -9.50 -4.03 15.97
N ILE A 57 -10.07 -2.93 15.46
CA ILE A 57 -9.49 -2.16 14.36
C ILE A 57 -8.17 -1.47 14.78
N LEU A 58 -8.17 -0.75 15.90
CA LEU A 58 -7.07 0.13 16.26
C LEU A 58 -5.94 -0.54 17.00
N ARG A 59 -6.17 -1.66 17.70
CA ARG A 59 -5.16 -2.32 18.53
C ARG A 59 -4.81 -3.72 18.07
N GLN A 60 -5.76 -4.46 17.52
CA GLN A 60 -5.53 -5.85 17.10
C GLN A 60 -5.31 -5.99 15.58
N GLY A 61 -5.19 -4.86 14.86
CA GLY A 61 -4.96 -4.90 13.41
C GLY A 61 -6.10 -5.57 12.64
N CYS A 62 -7.34 -5.42 13.12
CA CYS A 62 -8.53 -6.09 12.59
C CYS A 62 -8.55 -7.63 12.78
N ARG A 63 -7.74 -8.17 13.69
CA ARG A 63 -7.79 -9.59 14.07
C ARG A 63 -8.73 -9.80 15.26
N LEU A 64 -9.62 -10.78 15.14
CA LEU A 64 -10.47 -11.33 16.19
C LEU A 64 -9.71 -12.48 16.85
N GLU A 65 -9.56 -12.47 18.17
CA GLU A 65 -8.60 -13.33 18.87
C GLU A 65 -9.24 -14.23 19.92
N THR A 66 -10.33 -13.77 20.56
CA THR A 66 -10.93 -14.48 21.70
C THR A 66 -12.39 -14.85 21.46
N ALA A 67 -12.91 -15.80 22.24
CA ALA A 67 -14.32 -16.17 22.18
C ALA A 67 -15.27 -14.98 22.42
N ASP A 68 -14.82 -13.95 23.14
CA ASP A 68 -15.58 -12.71 23.38
C ASP A 68 -15.73 -11.87 22.11
N ASP A 69 -14.90 -12.10 21.09
CA ASP A 69 -14.99 -11.43 19.79
C ASP A 69 -16.01 -12.11 18.84
N LEU A 70 -16.56 -13.29 19.18
CA LEU A 70 -17.48 -14.04 18.32
C LEU A 70 -18.80 -13.28 18.02
N PRO A 71 -19.46 -12.61 18.99
CA PRO A 71 -20.64 -11.81 18.66
C PRO A 71 -20.33 -10.68 17.67
N LEU A 72 -19.16 -10.05 17.79
CA LEU A 72 -18.71 -9.04 16.83
C LEU A 72 -18.52 -9.64 15.44
N ARG A 73 -17.95 -10.85 15.34
CA ARG A 73 -17.84 -11.58 14.07
C ARG A 73 -19.20 -11.76 13.40
N ASP A 74 -20.20 -12.21 14.14
CA ASP A 74 -21.54 -12.45 13.58
C ASP A 74 -22.18 -11.15 13.07
N ALA A 75 -22.03 -10.04 13.81
CA ALA A 75 -22.47 -8.72 13.37
C ALA A 75 -21.73 -8.23 12.11
N LEU A 76 -20.41 -8.46 12.03
CA LEU A 76 -19.60 -8.13 10.85
C LEU A 76 -20.07 -8.95 9.63
N LEU A 77 -20.28 -10.27 9.79
CA LEU A 77 -20.76 -11.14 8.71
C LEU A 77 -22.12 -10.68 8.17
N LEU A 78 -23.07 -10.38 9.07
CA LEU A 78 -24.38 -9.89 8.67
C LEU A 78 -24.27 -8.53 7.94
N THR A 79 -23.48 -7.60 8.48
CA THR A 79 -23.30 -6.27 7.85
C THR A 79 -22.64 -6.39 6.47
N ALA A 80 -21.67 -7.28 6.32
CA ALA A 80 -20.98 -7.55 5.05
C ALA A 80 -21.86 -8.25 3.99
N THR A 81 -23.14 -8.50 4.28
CA THR A 81 -24.14 -8.98 3.30
C THR A 81 -25.20 -7.95 2.93
N GLN A 82 -25.14 -6.73 3.48
CA GLN A 82 -26.18 -5.70 3.33
C GLN A 82 -25.62 -4.35 2.82
N PRO A 83 -24.96 -4.31 1.64
CA PRO A 83 -24.39 -3.08 1.10
C PRO A 83 -25.41 -1.95 0.89
N GLU A 84 -26.67 -2.29 0.60
CA GLU A 84 -27.76 -1.35 0.37
C GLU A 84 -28.23 -0.63 1.64
N ARG A 85 -27.96 -1.18 2.82
CA ARG A 85 -28.37 -0.59 4.11
C ARG A 85 -27.43 0.53 4.54
N ASP A 86 -26.14 0.26 4.49
CA ASP A 86 -25.08 1.23 4.81
C ASP A 86 -23.77 0.78 4.14
N LEU A 87 -23.45 1.42 3.02
CA LEU A 87 -22.25 1.10 2.23
C LEU A 87 -20.94 1.26 3.03
N ARG A 88 -20.89 2.19 3.98
CA ARG A 88 -19.69 2.44 4.81
C ARG A 88 -19.54 1.36 5.88
N ALA A 89 -20.64 0.93 6.48
CA ALA A 89 -20.64 -0.20 7.41
C ALA A 89 -20.28 -1.50 6.70
N PHE A 90 -20.80 -1.72 5.48
CA PHE A 90 -20.44 -2.84 4.62
C PHE A 90 -18.94 -2.87 4.26
N ALA A 91 -18.37 -1.73 3.85
CA ALA A 91 -16.94 -1.61 3.56
C ALA A 91 -16.08 -1.89 4.82
N CYS A 92 -16.45 -1.30 5.96
CA CYS A 92 -15.81 -1.55 7.25
C CYS A 92 -15.80 -3.04 7.60
N ALA A 93 -16.97 -3.68 7.53
CA ALA A 93 -17.13 -5.08 7.90
C ALA A 93 -16.34 -6.01 6.98
N THR A 94 -16.41 -5.78 5.67
CA THR A 94 -15.62 -6.53 4.67
C THR A 94 -14.12 -6.39 4.95
N ALA A 95 -13.66 -5.16 5.23
CA ALA A 95 -12.24 -4.91 5.50
C ALA A 95 -11.75 -5.64 6.75
N VAL A 96 -12.53 -5.61 7.84
CA VAL A 96 -12.20 -6.33 9.08
C VAL A 96 -12.17 -7.84 8.85
N LEU A 97 -13.18 -8.41 8.18
CA LEU A 97 -13.25 -9.85 7.91
C LEU A 97 -12.10 -10.35 7.04
N LEU A 98 -11.72 -9.59 6.00
CA LEU A 98 -10.56 -9.93 5.16
C LEU A 98 -9.25 -9.87 5.94
N ALA A 99 -9.06 -8.82 6.74
CA ALA A 99 -7.86 -8.68 7.55
C ALA A 99 -7.75 -9.80 8.60
N ASP A 100 -8.87 -10.14 9.27
CA ASP A 100 -8.95 -11.27 10.20
C ASP A 100 -8.53 -12.58 9.52
N ARG A 101 -9.07 -12.84 8.32
CA ARG A 101 -8.75 -14.03 7.51
C ARG A 101 -7.28 -14.08 7.10
N LEU A 102 -6.70 -12.96 6.68
CA LEU A 102 -5.27 -12.83 6.34
C LEU A 102 -4.35 -13.02 7.55
N GLN A 103 -4.87 -12.93 8.77
CA GLN A 103 -4.12 -13.10 10.02
C GLN A 103 -4.39 -14.42 10.72
N ASP A 104 -5.19 -15.30 10.12
CA ASP A 104 -5.62 -16.57 10.72
C ASP A 104 -6.28 -16.29 12.08
N GLY A 105 -7.23 -15.36 12.08
CA GLY A 105 -8.09 -15.06 13.21
C GLY A 105 -9.24 -16.06 13.33
N LEU A 106 -10.33 -15.65 13.98
CA LEU A 106 -11.44 -16.57 14.27
C LEU A 106 -12.32 -16.88 13.04
N GLY A 107 -12.31 -16.01 12.03
CA GLY A 107 -13.11 -16.14 10.82
C GLY A 107 -12.61 -17.25 9.88
N HIS A 108 -13.45 -18.25 9.64
CA HIS A 108 -13.21 -19.32 8.65
C HIS A 108 -14.23 -19.27 7.50
N ASP A 109 -14.98 -18.17 7.38
CA ASP A 109 -16.06 -17.98 6.43
C ASP A 109 -15.55 -17.96 4.98
N ASP A 110 -16.38 -18.42 4.05
CA ASP A 110 -16.07 -18.38 2.62
C ASP A 110 -16.25 -16.97 2.07
N LEU A 111 -15.28 -16.09 2.35
CA LEU A 111 -15.26 -14.73 1.81
C LEU A 111 -15.18 -14.71 0.27
N GLY A 112 -14.82 -15.82 -0.38
CA GLY A 112 -14.88 -15.94 -1.85
C GLY A 112 -16.28 -15.68 -2.40
N SER A 113 -17.30 -16.20 -1.71
CA SER A 113 -18.70 -15.97 -2.07
C SER A 113 -19.12 -14.48 -1.98
N TYR A 114 -18.49 -13.71 -1.09
CA TYR A 114 -18.74 -12.27 -0.94
C TYR A 114 -18.16 -11.51 -2.13
N TRP A 115 -16.97 -11.91 -2.61
CA TRP A 115 -16.41 -11.37 -3.84
C TRP A 115 -17.37 -11.57 -5.02
N ASP A 116 -17.83 -12.81 -5.22
CA ASP A 116 -18.72 -13.15 -6.33
C ASP A 116 -20.06 -12.40 -6.25
N ALA A 117 -20.63 -12.27 -5.05
CA ALA A 117 -21.91 -11.60 -4.82
C ALA A 117 -21.83 -10.06 -4.95
N PHE A 118 -20.72 -9.45 -4.50
CA PHE A 118 -20.66 -8.01 -4.28
C PHE A 118 -19.59 -7.28 -5.11
N ARG A 119 -18.94 -7.93 -6.08
CA ARG A 119 -17.92 -7.30 -6.96
C ARG A 119 -18.31 -5.94 -7.54
N THR A 120 -19.56 -5.78 -7.97
CA THR A 120 -20.06 -4.51 -8.54
C THR A 120 -20.16 -3.40 -7.48
N VAL A 121 -20.48 -3.77 -6.23
CA VAL A 121 -20.48 -2.82 -5.11
C VAL A 121 -19.05 -2.40 -4.77
N TYR A 122 -18.12 -3.35 -4.70
CA TYR A 122 -16.70 -3.03 -4.50
C TYR A 122 -16.15 -2.12 -5.60
N PHE A 123 -16.54 -2.35 -6.86
CA PHE A 123 -16.15 -1.49 -7.99
C PHE A 123 -16.56 -0.02 -7.80
N ALA A 124 -17.77 0.20 -7.27
CA ALA A 124 -18.33 1.54 -7.08
C ALA A 124 -17.82 2.27 -5.82
N MET A 125 -16.98 1.63 -5.00
CA MET A 125 -16.41 2.28 -3.81
C MET A 125 -15.38 3.35 -4.16
N GLU A 126 -15.12 4.21 -3.18
CA GLU A 126 -14.01 5.16 -3.21
C GLU A 126 -12.69 4.43 -3.51
N PRO A 127 -11.78 5.00 -4.33
CA PRO A 127 -10.60 4.30 -4.83
C PRO A 127 -9.74 3.63 -3.76
N ALA A 128 -9.48 4.31 -2.64
CA ALA A 128 -8.65 3.79 -1.57
C ALA A 128 -9.29 2.60 -0.83
N ASP A 129 -10.61 2.64 -0.58
CA ASP A 129 -11.33 1.54 0.07
C ASP A 129 -11.50 0.35 -0.88
N ARG A 130 -11.81 0.63 -2.15
CA ARG A 130 -11.85 -0.38 -3.23
C ARG A 130 -10.52 -1.11 -3.35
N ALA A 131 -9.41 -0.38 -3.52
CA ALA A 131 -8.09 -0.95 -3.68
C ALA A 131 -7.70 -1.79 -2.45
N ALA A 132 -7.93 -1.29 -1.23
CA ALA A 132 -7.66 -2.04 -0.01
C ALA A 132 -8.41 -3.38 0.05
N ILE A 133 -9.73 -3.38 -0.22
CA ILE A 133 -10.55 -4.60 -0.22
C ILE A 133 -10.10 -5.57 -1.33
N VAL A 134 -9.86 -5.06 -2.53
CA VAL A 134 -9.42 -5.87 -3.68
C VAL A 134 -8.06 -6.49 -3.46
N GLN A 135 -7.09 -5.73 -2.94
CA GLN A 135 -5.78 -6.27 -2.55
C GLN A 135 -5.91 -7.30 -1.42
N GLY A 136 -6.86 -7.11 -0.49
CA GLY A 136 -7.21 -8.11 0.52
C GLY A 136 -7.64 -9.45 -0.06
N PHE A 137 -8.54 -9.43 -1.05
CA PHE A 137 -8.96 -10.63 -1.78
C PHE A 137 -7.81 -11.28 -2.55
N LEU A 138 -7.00 -10.50 -3.26
CA LEU A 138 -5.84 -10.99 -4.01
C LEU A 138 -4.80 -11.64 -3.09
N ALA A 139 -4.44 -10.96 -1.99
CA ALA A 139 -3.52 -11.48 -1.00
C ALA A 139 -4.06 -12.76 -0.34
N GLY A 140 -5.35 -12.78 -0.02
CA GLY A 140 -6.02 -13.94 0.58
C GLY A 140 -6.04 -15.16 -0.35
N SER A 141 -6.28 -14.92 -1.64
CA SER A 141 -6.22 -15.94 -2.69
C SER A 141 -4.79 -16.48 -2.87
N ALA A 142 -3.80 -15.60 -2.93
CA ALA A 142 -2.39 -15.98 -3.11
C ALA A 142 -1.85 -16.89 -1.99
N ILE A 143 -2.34 -16.73 -0.75
CA ILE A 143 -1.96 -17.59 0.39
C ILE A 143 -2.98 -18.70 0.69
N GLY A 144 -3.97 -18.92 -0.20
CA GLY A 144 -4.94 -20.02 -0.10
C GLY A 144 -6.00 -19.88 0.99
N ARG A 145 -6.22 -18.66 1.51
CA ARG A 145 -7.18 -18.38 2.61
C ARG A 145 -8.52 -17.84 2.13
N VAL A 146 -8.58 -17.34 0.90
CA VAL A 146 -9.81 -16.92 0.24
C VAL A 146 -9.86 -17.58 -1.13
N ARG A 147 -11.03 -18.06 -1.56
CA ARG A 147 -11.19 -18.72 -2.87
C ARG A 147 -12.00 -17.81 -3.78
N CYS A 148 -11.34 -17.01 -4.61
CA CYS A 148 -12.02 -16.23 -5.64
C CYS A 148 -12.09 -17.06 -6.93
N ALA A 149 -13.30 -17.30 -7.44
CA ALA A 149 -13.48 -18.02 -8.71
C ALA A 149 -12.85 -17.24 -9.88
N ASP A 150 -13.11 -15.93 -9.91
CA ASP A 150 -12.49 -14.97 -10.82
C ASP A 150 -11.64 -13.98 -10.04
N LEU A 151 -10.42 -13.70 -10.49
CA LEU A 151 -9.58 -12.68 -9.86
C LEU A 151 -10.09 -11.26 -10.19
N PRO A 152 -10.01 -10.31 -9.24
CA PRO A 152 -10.33 -8.92 -9.48
C PRO A 152 -9.59 -8.35 -10.71
N PRO A 153 -10.29 -7.65 -11.62
CA PRO A 153 -9.66 -7.10 -12.81
C PRO A 153 -8.72 -5.93 -12.45
N PRO A 154 -7.66 -5.66 -13.24
CA PRO A 154 -6.60 -4.70 -12.89
C PRO A 154 -7.08 -3.30 -12.52
N GLU A 155 -8.10 -2.78 -13.19
CA GLU A 155 -8.67 -1.45 -12.96
C GLU A 155 -9.26 -1.27 -11.55
N MET A 156 -9.65 -2.36 -10.89
CA MET A 156 -10.16 -2.32 -9.51
C MET A 156 -9.05 -2.23 -8.46
N ARG A 157 -7.84 -2.63 -8.83
CA ARG A 157 -6.72 -2.83 -7.91
C ARG A 157 -6.05 -1.55 -7.48
N VAL A 158 -6.19 -0.50 -8.31
CA VAL A 158 -5.42 0.73 -8.20
C VAL A 158 -6.17 1.82 -7.42
N THR A 159 -5.43 2.48 -6.54
CA THR A 159 -5.85 3.68 -5.81
C THR A 159 -5.72 4.91 -6.70
N LEU A 160 -4.61 5.00 -7.46
CA LEU A 160 -4.30 6.12 -8.35
C LEU A 160 -4.02 5.62 -9.77
N GLY A 161 -4.56 6.33 -10.77
CA GLY A 161 -4.36 6.01 -12.18
C GLY A 161 -2.96 6.33 -12.67
N LEU A 162 -2.45 5.52 -13.61
CA LEU A 162 -1.10 5.61 -14.17
C LEU A 162 -0.78 7.01 -14.73
N ASP A 163 -1.67 7.58 -15.54
CA ASP A 163 -1.42 8.88 -16.18
C ASP A 163 -1.28 10.03 -15.18
N ALA A 164 -2.05 10.02 -14.10
CA ALA A 164 -1.97 11.03 -13.06
C ALA A 164 -0.62 10.92 -12.32
N LEU A 165 -0.25 9.71 -11.92
CA LEU A 165 1.02 9.45 -11.25
C LEU A 165 2.23 9.82 -12.11
N ARG A 166 2.23 9.46 -13.40
CA ARG A 166 3.32 9.82 -14.31
C ARG A 166 3.46 11.33 -14.47
N ARG A 167 2.34 12.06 -14.57
CA ARG A 167 2.38 13.53 -14.61
C ARG A 167 2.99 14.13 -13.34
N ASP A 168 2.60 13.62 -12.17
CA ASP A 168 3.11 14.11 -10.89
C ASP A 168 4.62 13.81 -10.74
N LEU A 169 5.05 12.60 -11.11
CA LEU A 169 6.46 12.18 -11.06
C LEU A 169 7.33 12.99 -12.03
N ILE A 170 6.90 13.13 -13.29
CA ILE A 170 7.62 13.96 -14.28
C ILE A 170 7.62 15.43 -13.85
N GLY A 171 6.51 15.91 -13.28
CA GLY A 171 6.42 17.25 -12.72
C GLY A 171 7.46 17.50 -11.63
N LEU A 172 7.64 16.53 -10.73
CA LEU A 172 8.67 16.56 -9.70
C LEU A 172 10.09 16.55 -10.30
N SER A 173 10.37 15.73 -11.30
CA SER A 173 11.69 15.74 -11.96
C SER A 173 11.99 17.04 -12.72
N ARG A 174 10.96 17.69 -13.26
CA ARG A 174 11.11 18.95 -14.03
C ARG A 174 11.57 20.13 -13.18
N THR A 175 11.28 20.16 -11.88
CA THR A 175 11.73 21.26 -11.01
C THR A 175 13.25 21.33 -10.94
N GLU A 176 13.93 20.18 -11.09
CA GLU A 176 15.38 20.04 -11.03
C GLU A 176 16.00 19.68 -12.40
N ALA A 177 15.32 19.95 -13.51
CA ALA A 177 15.73 19.51 -14.85
C ALA A 177 17.16 19.93 -15.22
N THR A 178 17.52 21.19 -14.97
CA THR A 178 18.88 21.71 -15.25
C THR A 178 19.93 21.00 -14.41
N ALA A 179 19.68 20.83 -13.11
CA ALA A 179 20.63 20.20 -12.19
C ALA A 179 20.79 18.70 -12.48
N LEU A 180 19.72 18.01 -12.91
CA LEU A 180 19.80 16.64 -13.42
C LEU A 180 20.69 16.56 -14.66
N ALA A 181 20.52 17.46 -15.64
CA ALA A 181 21.35 17.48 -16.85
C ALA A 181 22.83 17.68 -16.52
N GLU A 182 23.15 18.64 -15.65
CA GLU A 182 24.53 18.88 -15.17
C GLU A 182 25.12 17.67 -14.41
N ALA A 183 24.30 16.95 -13.64
CA ALA A 183 24.74 15.73 -12.96
C ALA A 183 25.00 14.57 -13.93
N VAL A 184 24.15 14.40 -14.95
CA VAL A 184 24.34 13.40 -16.01
C VAL A 184 25.62 13.70 -16.80
N GLU A 185 25.84 14.95 -17.21
CA GLU A 185 27.03 15.37 -17.95
C GLU A 185 28.32 15.14 -17.15
N ARG A 186 28.33 15.43 -15.84
CA ARG A 186 29.48 15.14 -14.97
C ARG A 186 29.79 13.65 -14.82
N THR A 187 28.79 12.79 -14.94
CA THR A 187 28.93 11.34 -14.75
C THR A 187 29.39 10.63 -16.03
N LEU A 188 29.11 11.21 -17.20
CA LEU A 188 29.39 10.61 -18.50
C LEU A 188 30.52 11.37 -19.23
N PRO A 189 31.75 10.84 -19.30
CA PRO A 189 32.83 11.52 -20.00
C PRO A 189 32.65 11.46 -21.54
N GLY A 190 32.96 12.58 -22.20
CA GLY A 190 33.06 12.66 -23.66
C GLY A 190 31.72 12.50 -24.40
N ASN A 191 31.71 11.78 -25.52
CA ASN A 191 30.55 11.66 -26.41
C ASN A 191 29.35 10.88 -25.81
N GLY A 192 29.50 10.30 -24.61
CA GLY A 192 28.41 9.58 -23.92
C GLY A 192 27.31 10.48 -23.37
N ALA A 193 27.60 11.76 -23.09
CA ALA A 193 26.65 12.68 -22.50
C ALA A 193 25.51 13.07 -23.46
N GLU A 194 25.80 13.28 -24.74
CA GLU A 194 24.80 13.74 -25.72
C GLU A 194 23.58 12.80 -25.88
N PRO A 195 23.74 11.47 -26.10
CA PRO A 195 22.59 10.57 -26.17
C PRO A 195 21.82 10.50 -24.85
N ALA A 196 22.51 10.51 -23.71
CA ALA A 196 21.87 10.50 -22.39
C ALA A 196 21.06 11.77 -22.12
N LEU A 197 21.59 12.95 -22.48
CA LEU A 197 20.89 14.24 -22.33
C LEU A 197 19.68 14.34 -23.27
N ARG A 198 19.77 13.85 -24.50
CA ARG A 198 18.59 13.74 -25.38
C ARG A 198 17.52 12.85 -24.78
N HIS A 199 17.90 11.69 -24.24
CA HIS A 199 16.96 10.80 -23.59
C HIS A 199 16.33 11.47 -22.36
N LEU A 200 17.14 12.14 -21.52
CA LEU A 200 16.67 12.86 -20.33
C LEU A 200 15.62 13.91 -20.69
N HIS A 201 15.90 14.74 -21.71
CA HIS A 201 14.96 15.76 -22.17
C HIS A 201 13.66 15.16 -22.71
N ALA A 202 13.72 14.02 -23.40
CA ALA A 202 12.53 13.33 -23.89
C ALA A 202 11.67 12.80 -22.74
N LEU A 203 12.29 12.14 -21.74
CA LEU A 203 11.58 11.67 -20.54
C LEU A 203 10.96 12.83 -19.76
N LEU A 204 11.72 13.92 -19.57
CA LEU A 204 11.22 15.14 -18.95
C LEU A 204 10.09 15.77 -19.77
N ALA A 205 10.06 15.63 -21.10
CA ALA A 205 8.94 16.07 -21.93
C ALA A 205 7.71 15.14 -21.83
N GLY A 206 7.83 13.98 -21.16
CA GLY A 206 6.81 12.94 -21.12
C GLY A 206 6.72 12.12 -22.41
N ILE A 207 7.78 12.17 -23.23
CA ILE A 207 7.89 11.42 -24.48
C ILE A 207 8.60 10.12 -24.17
N SER A 208 7.90 9.00 -24.39
CA SER A 208 8.53 7.66 -24.34
C SER A 208 9.32 7.46 -25.63
N VAL A 209 10.62 7.17 -25.50
CA VAL A 209 11.52 6.93 -26.64
C VAL A 209 11.97 5.48 -26.62
N GLU A 210 12.74 5.11 -25.60
CA GLU A 210 13.24 3.77 -25.34
C GLU A 210 13.13 3.54 -23.83
N PRO A 211 12.81 2.31 -23.36
CA PRO A 211 12.82 2.03 -21.94
C PRO A 211 14.19 2.34 -21.34
N LEU A 212 14.22 2.96 -20.16
CA LEU A 212 15.43 2.93 -19.35
C LEU A 212 15.73 1.46 -19.04
N THR A 213 16.90 0.99 -19.40
CA THR A 213 17.40 -0.37 -19.09
C THR A 213 18.87 -0.24 -18.75
N GLY A 214 19.49 -1.34 -18.32
CA GLY A 214 20.95 -1.37 -18.10
C GLY A 214 21.79 -0.90 -19.30
N ASP A 215 21.27 -1.00 -20.53
CA ASP A 215 21.96 -0.57 -21.75
C ASP A 215 21.82 0.94 -22.05
N SER A 216 20.92 1.63 -21.37
CA SER A 216 20.73 3.08 -21.53
C SER A 216 21.87 3.85 -20.86
N PRO A 217 22.57 4.76 -21.57
CA PRO A 217 23.63 5.58 -20.96
C PRO A 217 23.09 6.54 -19.89
N LEU A 218 21.78 6.82 -19.89
CA LEU A 218 21.13 7.66 -18.89
C LEU A 218 20.80 6.89 -17.60
N PHE A 219 20.65 5.58 -17.67
CA PHE A 219 20.21 4.78 -16.52
C PHE A 219 21.22 4.77 -15.36
N PRO A 220 22.52 4.47 -15.55
CA PRO A 220 23.47 4.46 -14.44
C PRO A 220 23.61 5.81 -13.70
N PRO A 221 23.70 6.98 -14.37
CA PRO A 221 23.69 8.27 -13.69
C PRO A 221 22.43 8.50 -12.85
N LEU A 222 21.24 8.20 -13.38
CA LEU A 222 19.98 8.36 -12.64
C LEU A 222 19.91 7.41 -11.44
N LEU A 223 20.30 6.14 -11.62
CA LEU A 223 20.31 5.15 -10.54
C LEU A 223 21.28 5.58 -9.43
N ALA A 224 22.46 6.09 -9.77
CA ALA A 224 23.42 6.58 -8.79
C ALA A 224 22.85 7.75 -7.96
N LEU A 225 22.14 8.68 -8.60
CA LEU A 225 21.45 9.77 -7.89
C LEU A 225 20.29 9.27 -7.03
N ALA A 226 19.52 8.29 -7.50
CA ALA A 226 18.40 7.70 -6.76
C ALA A 226 18.82 6.80 -5.59
N SER A 227 20.08 6.33 -5.59
CA SER A 227 20.63 5.44 -4.56
C SER A 227 21.40 6.18 -3.45
N TYR A 228 21.59 7.49 -3.56
CA TYR A 228 22.42 8.26 -2.62
C TYR A 228 21.57 9.26 -1.84
N SER A 229 21.27 8.96 -0.57
CA SER A 229 20.33 9.74 0.23
C SER A 229 20.74 11.19 0.51
N GLU A 230 22.02 11.54 0.36
CA GLU A 230 22.51 12.90 0.63
C GLU A 230 22.51 13.80 -0.62
N THR A 231 22.19 13.27 -1.81
CA THR A 231 22.11 14.13 -3.00
C THR A 231 20.83 14.96 -2.99
N PRO A 232 20.89 16.28 -3.29
CA PRO A 232 19.69 17.09 -3.43
C PRO A 232 18.80 16.66 -4.61
N LEU A 233 19.35 15.87 -5.55
CA LEU A 233 18.64 15.37 -6.72
C LEU A 233 17.93 14.03 -6.49
N LEU A 234 17.95 13.51 -5.25
CA LEU A 234 17.38 12.19 -4.92
C LEU A 234 15.94 12.07 -5.41
N ALA A 235 15.07 13.00 -5.01
CA ALA A 235 13.64 12.94 -5.32
C ALA A 235 13.39 13.04 -6.83
N ALA A 236 14.08 13.96 -7.51
CA ALA A 236 13.93 14.16 -8.95
C ALA A 236 14.40 12.96 -9.78
N ALA A 237 15.54 12.35 -9.43
CA ALA A 237 16.05 11.16 -10.09
C ALA A 237 15.18 9.92 -9.80
N THR A 238 14.77 9.73 -8.54
CA THR A 238 13.85 8.66 -8.12
C THR A 238 12.54 8.77 -8.90
N ALA A 239 11.97 9.97 -9.00
CA ALA A 239 10.69 10.17 -9.68
C ALA A 239 10.76 9.86 -11.18
N LEU A 240 11.87 10.20 -11.84
CA LEU A 240 12.06 9.93 -13.26
C LEU A 240 12.21 8.43 -13.53
N LEU A 241 13.05 7.73 -12.74
CA LEU A 241 13.17 6.26 -12.81
C LEU A 241 11.84 5.57 -12.53
N LEU A 242 11.11 6.04 -11.52
CA LEU A 242 9.83 5.46 -11.13
C LEU A 242 8.76 5.66 -12.20
N SER A 243 8.73 6.82 -12.87
CA SER A 243 7.85 7.04 -14.02
C SER A 243 8.07 6.02 -15.13
N GLU A 244 9.32 5.62 -15.38
CA GLU A 244 9.65 4.58 -16.35
C GLU A 244 9.32 3.18 -15.83
N ALA A 245 9.64 2.88 -14.55
CA ALA A 245 9.28 1.62 -13.92
C ALA A 245 7.76 1.38 -13.93
N LEU A 246 6.94 2.43 -13.81
CA LEU A 246 5.48 2.32 -13.94
C LEU A 246 5.03 1.86 -15.33
N MET A 247 5.78 2.18 -16.38
CA MET A 247 5.46 1.76 -17.75
C MET A 247 5.91 0.34 -18.03
N THR A 248 7.00 -0.09 -17.40
CA THR A 248 7.61 -1.42 -17.58
C THR A 248 7.26 -2.39 -16.46
N GLY A 249 6.39 -2.01 -15.51
CA GLY A 249 6.04 -2.86 -14.37
C GLY A 249 7.21 -3.14 -13.41
N ASP A 250 8.29 -2.36 -13.44
CA ASP A 250 9.54 -2.62 -12.72
C ASP A 250 10.13 -4.01 -13.06
N ASP A 251 10.03 -4.43 -14.34
CA ASP A 251 10.48 -5.74 -14.84
C ASP A 251 11.96 -6.07 -14.51
N GLU A 252 12.81 -5.04 -14.42
CA GLU A 252 14.23 -5.16 -14.03
C GLU A 252 14.45 -5.13 -12.50
N GLY A 253 13.39 -4.92 -11.71
CA GLY A 253 13.43 -4.93 -10.25
C GLY A 253 14.24 -3.80 -9.63
N TRP A 254 14.30 -2.62 -10.26
CA TRP A 254 15.06 -1.50 -9.71
C TRP A 254 14.48 -1.05 -8.38
N PHE A 255 13.16 -0.92 -8.29
CA PHE A 255 12.52 -0.47 -7.07
C PHE A 255 12.31 -1.63 -6.11
N GLY A 256 11.71 -2.72 -6.60
CA GLY A 256 11.39 -3.88 -5.78
C GLY A 256 12.62 -4.56 -5.18
N ILE A 257 13.67 -4.76 -5.97
CA ILE A 257 14.82 -5.57 -5.56
C ILE A 257 16.01 -4.68 -5.16
N THR A 258 16.31 -3.65 -5.95
CA THR A 258 17.56 -2.89 -5.77
C THR A 258 17.45 -1.78 -4.74
N LEU A 259 16.43 -0.91 -4.85
CA LEU A 259 16.37 0.33 -4.08
C LEU A 259 15.59 0.21 -2.77
N TRP A 260 14.56 -0.64 -2.68
CA TRP A 260 13.62 -0.62 -1.55
C TRP A 260 14.29 -0.78 -0.18
N SER A 261 15.18 -1.77 -0.03
CA SER A 261 15.79 -2.11 1.26
C SER A 261 16.57 -0.95 1.87
N GLU A 262 17.15 -0.10 1.04
CA GLU A 262 18.00 1.02 1.47
C GLU A 262 17.22 2.34 1.47
N MET A 263 16.39 2.56 0.46
CA MET A 263 15.80 3.86 0.18
C MET A 263 14.38 4.04 0.73
N ALA A 264 13.67 2.97 1.11
CA ALA A 264 12.31 3.10 1.66
C ALA A 264 12.23 4.04 2.88
N PRO A 265 13.13 3.97 3.88
CA PRO A 265 13.11 4.93 5.00
C PRO A 265 13.32 6.38 4.55
N VAL A 266 14.11 6.60 3.50
CA VAL A 266 14.41 7.93 2.97
C VAL A 266 13.18 8.49 2.25
N TRP A 267 12.55 7.69 1.37
CA TRP A 267 11.34 8.11 0.65
C TRP A 267 10.16 8.39 1.60
N LEU A 268 10.02 7.60 2.67
CA LEU A 268 9.00 7.80 3.71
C LEU A 268 9.21 9.09 4.52
N ALA A 269 10.44 9.63 4.53
CA ALA A 269 10.81 10.84 5.25
C ALA A 269 10.87 12.11 4.37
N LEU A 270 10.63 11.97 3.06
CA LEU A 270 10.60 13.11 2.14
C LEU A 270 9.49 14.11 2.48
N PRO A 271 9.64 15.41 2.11
CA PRO A 271 8.57 16.39 2.19
C PRO A 271 7.28 15.88 1.53
N GLU A 272 6.12 16.28 2.05
CA GLU A 272 4.82 15.76 1.61
C GLU A 272 4.62 15.85 0.09
N THR A 273 5.02 16.98 -0.50
CA THR A 273 4.91 17.23 -1.93
C THR A 273 5.72 16.24 -2.78
N GLU A 274 6.92 15.87 -2.33
CA GLU A 274 7.83 14.97 -3.05
C GLU A 274 7.50 13.50 -2.75
N GLY A 275 7.36 13.19 -1.46
CA GLY A 275 7.09 11.84 -0.97
C GLY A 275 5.76 11.30 -1.49
N ARG A 276 4.71 12.13 -1.60
CA ARG A 276 3.41 11.68 -2.11
C ARG A 276 3.48 11.15 -3.53
N ALA A 277 4.23 11.81 -4.43
CA ALA A 277 4.37 11.36 -5.81
C ALA A 277 5.14 10.03 -5.89
N ILE A 278 6.30 9.97 -5.21
CA ILE A 278 7.16 8.77 -5.20
C ILE A 278 6.43 7.58 -4.56
N LEU A 279 5.83 7.76 -3.39
CA LEU A 279 5.09 6.69 -2.71
C LEU A 279 3.83 6.30 -3.50
N GLY A 280 3.23 7.25 -4.24
CA GLY A 280 2.19 7.01 -5.25
C GLY A 280 2.60 6.03 -6.34
N GLY A 281 3.77 6.24 -6.94
CA GLY A 281 4.29 5.33 -7.96
C GLY A 281 4.61 3.95 -7.38
N LEU A 282 5.30 3.88 -6.24
CA LEU A 282 5.62 2.61 -5.58
C LEU A 282 4.35 1.84 -5.19
N ARG A 283 3.32 2.56 -4.74
CA ARG A 283 2.00 2.00 -4.45
C ARG A 283 1.34 1.41 -5.68
N HIS A 284 1.43 2.10 -6.82
CA HIS A 284 0.87 1.60 -8.07
C HIS A 284 1.56 0.31 -8.52
N LEU A 285 2.89 0.21 -8.44
CA LEU A 285 3.63 -1.03 -8.72
C LEU A 285 3.14 -2.20 -7.85
N TYR A 286 3.02 -1.99 -6.54
CA TYR A 286 2.42 -2.98 -5.64
C TYR A 286 1.01 -3.38 -6.06
N GLU A 287 0.18 -2.41 -6.45
CA GLU A 287 -1.22 -2.64 -6.76
C GLU A 287 -1.44 -3.38 -8.09
N THR A 288 -0.60 -3.12 -9.10
CA THR A 288 -0.75 -3.66 -10.45
C THR A 288 -0.04 -5.00 -10.66
N ASP A 289 1.17 -5.16 -10.12
CA ASP A 289 1.97 -6.37 -10.29
C ASP A 289 1.94 -7.26 -9.02
N PRO A 290 1.35 -8.47 -9.07
CA PRO A 290 1.39 -9.45 -7.98
C PRO A 290 2.81 -9.91 -7.59
N HIS A 291 3.78 -9.80 -8.50
CA HIS A 291 5.17 -10.23 -8.29
C HIS A 291 6.05 -9.14 -7.70
N TRP A 292 5.57 -7.89 -7.64
CA TRP A 292 6.25 -6.81 -6.96
C TRP A 292 6.22 -7.04 -5.43
N VAL A 293 7.33 -7.60 -4.93
CA VAL A 293 7.51 -8.05 -3.55
C VAL A 293 8.87 -7.55 -3.06
N PRO A 294 8.94 -6.36 -2.47
CA PRO A 294 10.21 -5.69 -2.20
C PRO A 294 10.90 -6.17 -0.91
N MET A 295 10.30 -7.12 -0.21
CA MET A 295 10.84 -7.70 1.02
C MET A 295 10.60 -9.21 1.04
N PRO A 296 11.54 -10.00 1.57
CA PRO A 296 11.33 -11.44 1.78
C PRO A 296 10.21 -11.70 2.80
N GLN A 297 9.70 -12.92 2.81
CA GLN A 297 8.71 -13.36 3.81
C GLN A 297 9.31 -13.32 5.21
N ILE A 298 8.52 -12.85 6.19
CA ILE A 298 8.96 -12.72 7.58
C ILE A 298 7.86 -13.17 8.56
N HIS A 299 8.28 -13.63 9.74
CA HIS A 299 7.37 -13.80 10.86
C HIS A 299 7.08 -12.41 11.45
N ALA A 300 6.05 -11.74 10.95
CA ALA A 300 5.62 -10.47 11.49
C ALA A 300 4.25 -10.61 12.16
N SER A 301 4.19 -10.27 13.45
CA SER A 301 2.91 -9.97 14.08
C SER A 301 2.43 -8.58 13.61
N PRO A 302 1.12 -8.32 13.59
CA PRO A 302 0.55 -7.02 13.20
C PRO A 302 1.06 -5.87 14.06
N GLU A 303 1.34 -6.13 15.33
CA GLU A 303 1.96 -5.16 16.25
C GLU A 303 3.37 -4.73 15.80
N ASN A 304 4.12 -5.65 15.19
CA ASN A 304 5.46 -5.38 14.67
C ASN A 304 5.46 -4.88 13.22
N ALA A 305 4.35 -5.04 12.49
CA ALA A 305 4.23 -4.60 11.09
C ALA A 305 4.46 -3.10 10.93
N GLY A 306 4.10 -2.28 11.93
CA GLY A 306 4.31 -0.83 11.90
C GLY A 306 5.78 -0.37 11.94
N ARG A 307 6.72 -1.29 12.20
CA ARG A 307 8.18 -1.07 12.15
C ARG A 307 8.79 -1.49 10.82
N LEU A 308 8.06 -2.22 9.99
CA LEU A 308 8.51 -2.61 8.68
C LEU A 308 8.34 -1.41 7.73
N PRO A 309 9.23 -1.25 6.74
CA PRO A 309 9.03 -0.28 5.68
C PRO A 309 7.89 -0.83 4.80
N LEU A 310 6.65 -0.56 5.18
CA LEU A 310 5.46 -0.80 4.35
C LEU A 310 5.11 0.48 3.61
N LEU A 311 4.41 0.33 2.48
CA LEU A 311 3.88 1.47 1.74
C LEU A 311 2.81 2.16 2.60
N PRO A 312 2.80 3.51 2.64
CA PRO A 312 1.74 4.22 3.32
C PRO A 312 0.41 3.99 2.61
N VAL A 313 -0.67 4.22 3.36
CA VAL A 313 -1.99 4.31 2.78
C VAL A 313 -2.16 5.72 2.22
N LEU A 314 -2.28 5.83 0.90
CA LEU A 314 -2.33 7.10 0.19
C LEU A 314 -3.75 7.63 0.14
N ASP A 315 -4.19 8.20 1.25
CA ASP A 315 -5.50 8.84 1.37
C ASP A 315 -5.37 10.30 1.85
N ALA A 316 -6.49 10.95 2.15
CA ALA A 316 -6.52 12.33 2.64
C ALA A 316 -5.88 12.51 4.03
N SER A 317 -5.60 11.42 4.75
CA SER A 317 -4.93 11.41 6.05
C SER A 317 -3.42 11.18 5.97
N TYR A 318 -2.87 10.97 4.76
CA TYR A 318 -1.43 10.84 4.56
C TYR A 318 -0.71 12.08 5.12
N GLN A 319 0.05 11.87 6.18
CA GLN A 319 1.01 12.83 6.71
C GLN A 319 2.37 12.14 6.69
N PRO A 320 3.40 12.75 6.07
CA PRO A 320 4.73 12.16 6.07
C PRO A 320 5.18 11.96 7.52
N ARG A 321 5.77 10.79 7.81
CA ARG A 321 6.39 10.56 9.11
C ARG A 321 7.51 11.59 9.24
N ARG A 322 7.35 12.56 10.15
CA ARG A 322 8.47 13.40 10.54
C ARG A 322 9.56 12.43 11.02
N PRO A 323 10.81 12.53 10.52
CA PRO A 323 11.89 11.77 11.10
C PRO A 323 11.89 12.12 12.58
N ASP A 324 11.57 11.14 13.42
CA ASP A 324 11.60 11.31 14.87
C ASP A 324 12.98 11.87 15.19
N GLY A 325 13.00 13.13 15.64
CA GLY A 325 14.23 13.89 15.76
C GLY A 325 15.29 13.04 16.44
N ALA A 326 16.46 12.93 15.81
CA ALA A 326 17.62 12.25 16.33
C ALA A 326 17.77 12.52 17.84
N GLY A 327 17.48 11.51 18.66
CA GLY A 327 17.77 11.51 20.09
C GLY A 327 16.94 12.44 20.98
N ARG A 328 15.76 11.96 21.42
CA ARG A 328 15.52 11.94 22.86
C ARG A 328 15.75 10.52 23.36
N ARG A 329 16.96 10.27 23.89
CA ARG A 329 17.20 9.09 24.72
C ARG A 329 16.13 9.09 25.84
N PRO A 330 15.55 7.92 26.18
CA PRO A 330 14.71 7.83 27.36
C PRO A 330 15.55 8.31 28.55
N ARG A 331 15.06 9.33 29.26
CA ARG A 331 15.57 9.63 30.59
C ARG A 331 15.12 8.44 31.46
N LEU A 332 16.08 7.62 31.84
CA LEU A 332 15.99 6.74 33.00
C LEU A 332 15.73 7.60 34.24
#